data_AF-M0HFY4-F1
#
_entry.id   AF-M0HFY4-F1
#
_cell.length_a   1.000
_cell.length_b   1.000
_cell.length_c   1.000
_cell.angle_alpha   90.00
_cell.angle_beta   90.00
_cell.angle_gamma   90.00
#
_symmetry.space_group_name_H-M   'P 1'
#
loop_
_entity.id
_entity.type
_entity.pdbx_description
1 polymer ?
#
loop_
_entity_poly.entity_id
_entity_poly.type
_entity_poly.pdbx_seq_one_letter_code
_entity_poly.pdbx_strand_id
1 'polypeptide(L)'
;MKRALVVVSPNERSKRILREAGEFAAGSGAELVVLTVTPSEEFERTRSALADVGSSDVVYGIDQATESARRRADRVAREALDGLDVDYRIVADIGPEVDSVLETAQWEACDHLFISGRRRSPAGKLISRDLTQTLMLQFDGPVTVLLGEEDEAEAEEDRELFA
;
A
#
# COMPACT_ATOMS: atom_id res chain seq x y z
N MET A 1 10.70 17.24 4.63
CA MET A 1 10.46 15.80 4.80
C MET A 1 11.67 15.20 5.48
N LYS A 2 11.48 14.63 6.66
CA LYS A 2 12.50 13.86 7.38
C LYS A 2 12.28 12.37 7.18
N ARG A 3 11.01 11.95 7.14
CA ARG A 3 10.63 10.56 6.97
C ARG A 3 9.31 10.47 6.21
N ALA A 4 9.32 9.79 5.08
CA ALA A 4 8.14 9.58 4.26
C ALA A 4 7.50 8.23 4.53
N LEU A 5 6.17 8.16 4.43
CA LEU A 5 5.43 6.91 4.30
C LEU A 5 4.97 6.77 2.85
N VAL A 6 5.27 5.65 2.21
CA VAL A 6 4.72 5.27 0.92
C VAL A 6 3.84 4.05 1.06
N VAL A 7 2.61 4.15 0.59
CA VAL A 7 1.62 3.07 0.66
C VAL A 7 1.68 2.26 -0.63
N VAL A 8 1.91 0.95 -0.50
CA VAL A 8 2.07 0.02 -1.61
C VAL A 8 1.08 -1.14 -1.53
N SER A 9 0.45 -1.39 -2.66
CA SER A 9 -0.36 -2.57 -2.97
C SER A 9 0.41 -3.45 -3.99
N PRO A 10 0.04 -4.71 -4.19
CA PRO A 10 0.73 -5.59 -5.14
C PRO A 10 0.41 -5.28 -6.62
N ASN A 11 0.48 -4.01 -7.04
CA ASN A 11 0.24 -3.56 -8.41
C ASN A 11 1.37 -2.67 -8.96
N GLU A 12 1.41 -2.52 -10.29
CA GLU A 12 2.46 -1.75 -10.99
C GLU A 12 2.37 -0.24 -10.69
N ARG A 13 1.19 0.28 -10.32
CA ARG A 13 1.04 1.64 -9.81
C ARG A 13 1.84 1.88 -8.53
N SER A 14 1.86 0.90 -7.63
CA SER A 14 2.62 0.97 -6.38
C SER A 14 4.13 1.04 -6.61
N LYS A 15 4.66 0.37 -7.64
CA LYS A 15 6.08 0.51 -8.03
C LYS A 15 6.43 1.93 -8.45
N ARG A 16 5.56 2.60 -9.23
CA ARG A 16 5.79 3.97 -9.72
C ARG A 16 5.81 4.99 -8.59
N ILE A 17 4.83 4.96 -7.68
CA ILE A 17 4.82 5.88 -6.53
C ILE A 17 5.97 5.60 -5.56
N LEU A 18 6.35 4.33 -5.41
CA LEU A 18 7.52 3.93 -4.61
C LEU A 18 8.82 4.45 -5.20
N ARG A 19 8.99 4.35 -6.53
CA ARG A 19 10.13 4.92 -7.25
C ARG A 19 10.23 6.42 -7.03
N GLU A 20 9.12 7.15 -7.18
CA GLU A 20 9.05 8.60 -6.97
C GLU A 20 9.43 8.98 -5.52
N ALA A 21 8.85 8.30 -4.53
CA ALA A 21 9.18 8.51 -3.12
C ALA A 21 10.66 8.26 -2.83
N GLY A 22 11.24 7.25 -3.47
CA GLY A 22 12.67 6.94 -3.42
C GLY A 22 13.55 8.07 -3.98
N GLU A 23 13.16 8.71 -5.09
CA GLU A 23 13.93 9.85 -5.65
C GLU A 23 13.93 11.05 -4.72
N PHE A 24 12.76 11.37 -4.15
CA PHE A 24 12.65 12.44 -3.17
C PHE A 24 13.47 12.14 -1.92
N ALA A 25 13.43 10.90 -1.43
CA ALA A 25 14.19 10.48 -0.26
C ALA A 25 15.71 10.55 -0.52
N ALA A 26 16.19 9.96 -1.63
CA ALA A 26 17.60 10.00 -2.02
C ALA A 26 18.12 11.43 -2.24
N GLY A 27 17.31 12.32 -2.83
CA GLY A 27 17.69 13.71 -3.06
C GLY A 27 17.68 14.58 -1.80
N SER A 28 16.90 14.21 -0.77
CA SER A 28 16.76 14.99 0.47
C SER A 28 17.46 14.38 1.69
N GLY A 29 17.94 13.14 1.60
CA GLY A 29 18.46 12.37 2.73
C GLY A 29 17.38 11.94 3.72
N ALA A 30 16.12 11.87 3.28
CA ALA A 30 15.01 11.44 4.13
C ALA A 30 14.93 9.90 4.19
N GLU A 31 14.40 9.38 5.29
CA GLU A 31 14.15 7.95 5.44
C GLU A 31 12.79 7.57 4.83
N LEU A 32 12.68 6.35 4.30
CA LEU A 32 11.45 5.87 3.67
C LEU A 32 10.83 4.69 4.44
N VAL A 33 9.56 4.82 4.81
CA VAL A 33 8.74 3.72 5.33
C VAL A 33 7.84 3.24 4.21
N VAL A 34 7.94 1.96 3.86
CA VAL A 34 7.11 1.32 2.84
C VAL A 34 6.05 0.49 3.57
N LEU A 35 4.80 0.91 3.47
CA LEU A 35 3.67 0.24 4.12
C LEU A 35 2.87 -0.57 3.10
N THR A 36 2.62 -1.83 3.43
CA THR A 36 1.59 -2.64 2.77
C THR A 36 0.51 -3.01 3.77
N VAL A 37 -0.75 -2.84 3.38
CA VAL A 37 -1.90 -3.18 4.23
C VAL A 37 -2.68 -4.29 3.55
N THR A 38 -2.95 -5.37 4.28
CA THR A 38 -3.91 -6.40 3.87
C THR A 38 -5.25 -6.10 4.53
N PRO A 39 -6.30 -5.77 3.76
CA PRO A 39 -7.64 -5.57 4.33
C PRO A 39 -8.11 -6.78 5.14
N SER A 40 -8.75 -6.54 6.28
CA SER A 40 -9.19 -7.62 7.18
C SER A 40 -10.05 -8.68 6.49
N GLU A 41 -10.92 -8.27 5.56
CA GLU A 41 -11.76 -9.19 4.80
C GLU A 41 -10.96 -10.09 3.84
N GLU A 42 -9.88 -9.57 3.25
CA GLU A 42 -8.99 -10.34 2.38
C GLU A 42 -8.19 -11.36 3.19
N PHE A 43 -7.70 -10.96 4.37
CA PHE A 43 -7.04 -11.87 5.31
C PHE A 43 -7.99 -13.01 5.72
N GLU A 44 -9.22 -12.69 6.08
CA GLU A 44 -10.23 -13.68 6.48
C GLU A 44 -10.60 -14.64 5.34
N ARG A 45 -10.75 -14.12 4.11
CA ARG A 45 -10.97 -14.95 2.90
C ARG A 45 -9.81 -15.93 2.68
N THR A 46 -8.58 -15.43 2.75
CA THR A 46 -7.37 -16.25 2.55
C THR A 46 -7.25 -17.32 3.63
N ARG A 47 -7.52 -16.96 4.89
CA ARG A 47 -7.53 -17.88 6.02
C ARG A 47 -8.56 -18.98 5.84
N SER A 48 -9.79 -18.64 5.43
CA SER A 48 -10.86 -19.62 5.19
C SER A 48 -10.51 -20.58 4.05
N ALA A 49 -9.98 -20.05 2.93
CA ALA A 49 -9.61 -20.87 1.78
C ALA A 49 -8.51 -21.88 2.12
N LEU A 50 -7.51 -21.48 2.93
CA LEU A 50 -6.45 -22.38 3.38
C LEU A 50 -6.95 -23.46 4.37
N ALA A 51 -7.94 -23.12 5.20
CA ALA A 51 -8.56 -24.07 6.11
C ALA A 51 -9.32 -25.18 5.36
N ASP A 52 -9.99 -24.83 4.26
CA ASP A 52 -10.77 -25.78 3.44
C ASP A 52 -9.90 -26.77 2.64
N VAL A 53 -8.66 -26.39 2.30
CA VAL A 53 -7.72 -27.21 1.50
C VAL A 53 -6.99 -28.28 2.34
N GLY A 54 -7.07 -28.22 3.67
CA GLY A 54 -6.73 -29.34 4.54
C GLY A 54 -5.24 -29.72 4.63
N SER A 55 -4.30 -28.78 4.51
CA SER A 55 -2.87 -29.09 4.73
C SER A 55 -2.41 -28.73 6.15
N SER A 56 -2.10 -29.78 6.94
CA SER A 56 -1.27 -29.87 8.16
C SER A 56 -1.15 -28.67 9.10
N ASP A 57 -1.60 -28.87 10.35
CA ASP A 57 -1.13 -28.34 11.68
C ASP A 57 -0.69 -26.88 11.85
N VAL A 58 -0.73 -26.08 10.79
CA VAL A 58 -0.25 -24.72 10.73
C VAL A 58 -1.46 -23.84 10.49
N VAL A 59 -2.01 -23.30 11.58
CA VAL A 59 -3.01 -22.26 11.50
C VAL A 59 -2.39 -21.08 10.76
N TYR A 60 -2.93 -20.72 9.59
CA TYR A 60 -2.57 -19.48 8.90
C TYR A 60 -3.03 -18.31 9.78
N GLY A 61 -2.11 -17.86 10.63
CA GLY A 61 -2.33 -16.78 11.58
C GLY A 61 -1.89 -15.43 11.02
N ILE A 62 -2.21 -14.38 11.78
CA ILE A 62 -1.85 -12.99 11.48
C ILE A 62 -0.34 -12.87 11.20
N ASP A 63 0.51 -13.47 12.05
CA ASP A 63 1.97 -13.41 11.89
C ASP A 63 2.46 -13.95 10.53
N GLN A 64 1.88 -15.03 10.02
CA GLN A 64 2.25 -15.57 8.70
C GLN A 64 1.79 -14.69 7.55
N ALA A 65 0.60 -14.12 7.66
CA ALA A 65 0.09 -13.20 6.66
C ALA A 65 0.93 -11.92 6.62
N THR A 66 1.21 -11.32 7.76
CA THR A 66 2.04 -10.12 7.87
C THR A 66 3.45 -10.37 7.33
N GLU A 67 4.08 -11.49 7.67
CA GLU A 67 5.41 -11.83 7.18
C GLU A 67 5.42 -12.12 5.65
N SER A 68 4.37 -12.77 5.13
CA SER A 68 4.21 -12.98 3.70
C SER A 68 4.06 -11.66 2.93
N ALA A 69 3.19 -10.76 3.41
CA ALA A 69 2.98 -9.43 2.87
C ALA A 69 4.27 -8.60 2.91
N ARG A 70 4.98 -8.63 4.05
CA ARG A 70 6.28 -7.96 4.22
C ARG A 70 7.30 -8.44 3.17
N ARG A 71 7.46 -9.75 2.98
CA ARG A 71 8.38 -10.30 1.97
C ARG A 71 8.00 -9.89 0.55
N ARG A 72 6.71 -9.75 0.26
CA ARG A 72 6.23 -9.30 -1.06
C ARG A 72 6.58 -7.82 -1.28
N ALA A 73 6.29 -6.96 -0.30
CA ALA A 73 6.62 -5.55 -0.34
C ALA A 73 8.14 -5.32 -0.42
N ASP A 74 8.95 -6.12 0.28
CA ASP A 74 10.43 -6.06 0.19
C ASP A 74 10.93 -6.31 -1.25
N ARG A 75 10.35 -7.31 -1.96
CA ARG A 75 10.73 -7.56 -3.36
C ARG A 75 10.36 -6.39 -4.27
N VAL A 76 9.17 -5.82 -4.09
CA VAL A 76 8.71 -4.65 -4.86
C VAL A 76 9.61 -3.44 -4.57
N ALA A 77 9.99 -3.23 -3.32
CA ALA A 77 10.87 -2.13 -2.92
C ALA A 77 12.28 -2.28 -3.49
N ARG A 78 12.87 -3.48 -3.43
CA ARG A 78 14.18 -3.73 -4.06
C ARG A 78 14.19 -3.44 -5.55
N GLU A 79 13.14 -3.86 -6.26
CA GLU A 79 13.02 -3.62 -7.70
C GLU A 79 12.82 -2.14 -8.01
N ALA A 80 11.90 -1.48 -7.29
CA ALA A 80 11.58 -0.08 -7.53
C ALA A 80 12.68 0.89 -7.07
N LEU A 81 13.47 0.54 -6.05
CA LEU A 81 14.50 1.43 -5.50
C LEU A 81 15.92 1.06 -6.01
N ASP A 82 16.03 0.13 -6.94
CA ASP A 82 17.33 -0.25 -7.52
C ASP A 82 18.05 0.98 -8.11
N GLY A 83 19.33 1.13 -7.76
CA GLY A 83 20.15 2.27 -8.16
C GLY A 83 19.95 3.57 -7.38
N LEU A 84 19.08 3.61 -6.36
CA LEU A 84 18.93 4.74 -5.46
C LEU A 84 19.69 4.53 -4.15
N ASP A 85 20.33 5.58 -3.65
CA ASP A 85 20.94 5.61 -2.32
C ASP A 85 19.90 6.06 -1.30
N VAL A 86 19.05 5.12 -0.84
CA VAL A 86 17.95 5.40 0.09
C VAL A 86 17.81 4.29 1.12
N ASP A 87 17.76 4.68 2.40
CA ASP A 87 17.40 3.79 3.49
C ASP A 87 15.89 3.65 3.59
N TYR A 88 15.41 2.41 3.58
CA TYR A 88 13.99 2.12 3.74
C TYR A 88 13.68 0.98 4.71
N ARG A 89 12.48 1.02 5.28
CA ARG A 89 11.91 -0.01 6.16
C ARG A 89 10.56 -0.48 5.64
N ILE A 90 10.35 -1.80 5.61
CA ILE A 90 9.05 -2.39 5.28
C ILE A 90 8.20 -2.56 6.55
N VAL A 91 6.97 -2.05 6.52
CA VAL A 91 5.91 -2.30 7.50
C VAL A 91 4.78 -3.03 6.76
N ALA A 92 4.28 -4.11 7.37
CA ALA A 92 3.11 -4.82 6.88
C ALA A 92 2.06 -4.81 7.99
N ASP A 93 0.83 -4.51 7.64
CA ASP A 93 -0.29 -4.44 8.58
C ASP A 93 -1.53 -5.16 8.03
N ILE A 94 -2.43 -5.56 8.93
CA ILE A 94 -3.71 -6.16 8.58
C ILE A 94 -4.81 -5.37 9.27
N GLY A 95 -5.65 -4.69 8.47
CA GLY A 95 -6.64 -3.79 9.04
C GLY A 95 -7.34 -2.92 8.01
N PRO A 96 -8.17 -1.96 8.47
CA PRO A 96 -8.73 -0.91 7.63
C PRO A 96 -7.62 -0.01 7.07
N GLU A 97 -7.55 0.13 5.75
CA GLU A 97 -6.42 0.81 5.08
C GLU A 97 -6.16 2.23 5.59
N VAL A 98 -7.19 3.05 5.75
CA VAL A 98 -7.04 4.44 6.25
C VAL A 98 -6.41 4.45 7.64
N ASP A 99 -6.93 3.62 8.55
CA ASP A 99 -6.50 3.57 9.94
C ASP A 99 -5.05 3.08 10.01
N SER A 100 -4.74 1.98 9.31
CA SER A 100 -3.39 1.43 9.20
C SER A 100 -2.36 2.45 8.68
N VAL A 101 -2.73 3.24 7.67
CA VAL A 101 -1.84 4.29 7.13
C VAL A 101 -1.60 5.41 8.13
N LEU A 102 -2.65 5.94 8.76
CA LEU A 102 -2.53 7.04 9.71
C LEU A 102 -1.81 6.62 10.99
N GLU A 103 -2.11 5.43 11.51
CA GLU A 103 -1.41 4.85 12.65
C GLU A 103 0.05 4.61 12.32
N THR A 104 0.38 3.98 11.19
CA THR A 104 1.79 3.79 10.80
C THR A 104 2.53 5.12 10.65
N ALA A 105 1.91 6.12 10.01
CA ALA A 105 2.50 7.44 9.86
C ALA A 105 2.79 8.09 11.22
N GLN A 106 1.88 7.97 12.19
CA GLN A 106 2.07 8.48 13.54
C GLN A 106 3.18 7.73 14.28
N TRP A 107 3.15 6.39 14.28
CA TRP A 107 4.07 5.54 15.04
C TRP A 107 5.50 5.63 14.51
N GLU A 108 5.66 5.72 13.19
CA GLU A 108 6.95 5.89 12.55
C GLU A 108 7.35 7.36 12.43
N ALA A 109 6.54 8.31 12.94
CA ALA A 109 6.79 9.75 12.87
C ALA A 109 7.04 10.27 11.44
N CYS A 110 6.28 9.75 10.47
CA CYS A 110 6.33 10.18 9.08
C CYS A 110 5.70 11.57 8.91
N ASP A 111 6.37 12.44 8.18
CA ASP A 111 5.96 13.83 7.95
C ASP A 111 5.51 14.10 6.52
N HIS A 112 5.44 13.07 5.67
CA HIS A 112 4.98 13.15 4.28
C HIS A 112 4.37 11.81 3.83
N LEU A 113 3.23 11.84 3.13
CA LEU A 113 2.61 10.64 2.53
C LEU A 113 2.80 10.58 1.01
N PHE A 114 3.13 9.40 0.50
CA PHE A 114 3.12 9.08 -0.92
C PHE A 114 2.08 7.97 -1.16
N ILE A 115 1.05 8.29 -1.95
CA ILE A 115 -0.07 7.38 -2.21
C ILE A 115 -0.43 7.37 -3.69
N SER A 116 -1.03 6.28 -4.15
CA SER A 116 -1.64 6.19 -5.47
C SER A 116 -3.12 6.56 -5.40
N GLY A 117 -3.61 7.34 -6.36
CA GLY A 117 -5.01 7.76 -6.43
C GLY A 117 -5.59 7.59 -7.83
N ARG A 118 -6.92 7.54 -7.93
CA ARG A 118 -7.62 7.38 -9.21
C ARG A 118 -7.77 8.73 -9.92
N ARG A 119 -7.54 8.77 -11.24
CA ARG A 119 -7.83 9.98 -12.03
C ARG A 119 -9.35 10.16 -12.15
N ARG A 120 -9.87 11.32 -11.73
CA ARG A 120 -11.29 11.66 -11.91
C ARG A 120 -11.63 11.74 -13.40
N SER A 121 -12.74 11.12 -13.80
CA SER A 121 -13.27 11.29 -15.15
C SER A 121 -13.79 12.74 -15.35
N PRO A 122 -13.67 13.33 -16.56
CA PRO A 122 -14.10 14.71 -16.84
C PRO A 122 -15.58 15.01 -16.52
N ALA A 123 -16.43 13.97 -16.46
CA ALA A 123 -17.87 14.10 -16.20
C ALA A 123 -18.25 13.97 -14.71
N GLY A 124 -17.28 13.88 -13.79
CA GLY A 124 -17.53 13.97 -12.34
C GLY A 124 -18.32 12.81 -11.73
N LYS A 125 -18.55 11.71 -12.45
CA LYS A 125 -19.19 10.51 -11.93
C LYS A 125 -18.14 9.44 -11.62
N LEU A 126 -17.69 9.41 -10.38
CA LEU A 126 -17.91 8.25 -9.53
C LEU A 126 -17.76 8.67 -8.06
N ILE A 127 -18.72 8.21 -7.28
CA ILE A 127 -18.76 8.30 -5.84
C ILE A 127 -18.00 7.07 -5.36
N SER A 128 -16.75 7.22 -4.96
CA SER A 128 -16.15 6.24 -4.05
C SER A 128 -15.43 7.02 -2.98
N ARG A 129 -15.61 6.59 -1.72
CA ARG A 129 -14.80 7.01 -0.58
C ARG A 129 -13.37 6.58 -0.87
N ASP A 130 -12.64 7.40 -1.61
CA ASP A 130 -11.28 7.11 -2.03
C ASP A 130 -10.39 7.24 -0.79
N LEU A 131 -9.64 6.17 -0.47
CA LEU A 131 -8.55 6.16 0.51
C LEU A 131 -7.76 7.48 0.44
N THR A 132 -7.44 7.91 -0.79
CA THR A 132 -6.75 9.16 -1.10
C THR A 132 -7.43 10.38 -0.48
N GLN A 133 -8.74 10.54 -0.68
CA GLN A 133 -9.48 11.69 -0.18
C GLN A 133 -9.53 11.72 1.34
N THR A 134 -9.77 10.57 1.97
CA THR A 134 -9.82 10.48 3.44
C THR A 134 -8.46 10.81 4.04
N LEU A 135 -7.37 10.25 3.49
CA LEU A 135 -6.01 10.55 3.94
C LEU A 135 -5.65 12.03 3.78
N MET A 136 -6.04 12.66 2.66
CA MET A 136 -5.82 14.10 2.44
C MET A 136 -6.57 14.99 3.44
N LEU A 137 -7.65 14.50 4.06
CA LEU A 137 -8.42 15.26 5.05
C LEU A 137 -7.94 15.03 6.49
N GLN A 138 -7.25 13.92 6.75
CA GLN A 138 -6.91 13.48 8.11
C GLN A 138 -5.41 13.52 8.41
N PHE A 139 -4.54 13.53 7.40
CA PHE A 139 -3.10 13.63 7.60
C PHE A 139 -2.66 15.10 7.73
N ASP A 140 -1.90 15.42 8.78
CA ASP A 140 -1.47 16.78 9.10
C ASP A 140 -0.30 17.30 8.22
N GLY A 141 0.33 16.43 7.42
CA GLY A 141 1.49 16.76 6.58
C GLY A 141 1.19 16.80 5.08
N PRO A 142 2.21 17.07 4.24
CA PRO A 142 2.07 17.00 2.80
C PRO A 142 1.71 15.60 2.31
N VAL A 143 0.85 15.55 1.30
CA VAL A 143 0.44 14.31 0.61
C VAL A 143 0.75 14.44 -0.88
N THR A 144 1.58 13.52 -1.39
CA THR A 144 1.87 13.36 -2.81
C THR A 144 1.00 12.24 -3.38
N VAL A 145 0.22 12.54 -4.41
CA VAL A 145 -0.69 11.58 -5.05
C VAL A 145 -0.27 11.33 -6.49
N LEU A 146 0.05 10.07 -6.82
CA LEU A 146 0.22 9.64 -8.20
C LEU A 146 -1.13 9.27 -8.80
N LEU A 147 -1.60 10.05 -9.79
CA LEU A 147 -2.89 9.83 -10.47
C LEU A 147 -2.73 8.95 -11.72
N GLY A 148 -3.53 7.88 -11.83
CA GLY A 148 -3.59 7.01 -13.02
C GLY A 148 -4.97 6.40 -13.29
N GLU A 149 -5.14 5.80 -14.47
CA GLU A 149 -6.29 4.91 -14.80
C GLU A 149 -6.01 3.49 -14.25
N GLU A 150 -7.03 2.63 -14.15
CA GLU A 150 -6.83 1.23 -13.75
C GLU A 150 -5.91 0.51 -14.72
N ASP A 151 -4.95 -0.28 -14.20
CA ASP A 151 -4.31 -1.29 -15.02
C ASP A 151 -5.44 -2.26 -15.40
N GLU A 152 -5.71 -2.45 -16.71
CA GLU A 152 -6.89 -3.17 -17.23
C GLU A 152 -7.09 -4.57 -16.61
N ALA A 153 -6.03 -5.17 -16.05
CA ALA A 153 -6.07 -6.43 -15.32
C ALA A 153 -6.87 -6.38 -13.99
N GLU A 154 -6.84 -5.27 -13.24
CA GLU A 154 -7.62 -5.12 -11.99
C GLU A 154 -9.12 -4.93 -12.28
N ALA A 155 -9.45 -4.28 -13.40
CA ALA A 155 -10.84 -4.06 -13.81
C ALA A 155 -11.55 -5.37 -14.24
N GLU A 156 -10.79 -6.41 -14.57
CA GLU A 156 -11.30 -7.71 -14.99
C GLU A 156 -11.52 -8.65 -13.78
N GLU A 157 -10.64 -8.66 -12.78
CA GLU A 157 -10.84 -9.38 -11.51
C GLU A 157 -12.05 -8.86 -10.72
N ASP A 158 -12.23 -7.54 -10.61
CA ASP A 158 -13.40 -6.95 -9.95
C ASP A 158 -14.70 -7.26 -10.72
N ARG A 159 -14.64 -7.40 -12.05
CA ARG A 159 -15.80 -7.81 -12.87
C ARG A 159 -16.19 -9.26 -12.67
N GLU A 160 -15.22 -10.16 -12.48
CA GLU A 160 -15.49 -11.57 -12.20
C GLU A 160 -15.98 -11.81 -10.76
N LEU A 161 -15.63 -10.94 -9.81
CA LEU A 161 -16.09 -11.05 -8.41
C LEU A 161 -17.57 -10.67 -8.20
N PHE A 162 -18.15 -9.88 -9.13
CA PHE A 162 -19.51 -9.34 -9.04
C PHE A 162 -20.44 -9.77 -10.20
N ALA A 163 -20.02 -10.75 -11.01
CA ALA A 163 -20.84 -11.40 -12.05
C ALA A 163 -21.38 -12.75 -11.57
#